data_AF-A0A8K1C670-F1
#
_entry.id   AF-A0A8K1C670-F1
#
_cell.length_a   1.000
_cell.length_b   1.000
_cell.length_c   1.000
_cell.angle_alpha   90.00
_cell.angle_beta   90.00
_cell.angle_gamma   90.00
#
_symmetry.space_group_name_H-M   'P 1'
#
loop_
_entity.id
_entity.type
_entity.pdbx_description
1 polymer ?
#
loop_
_entity_poly.entity_id
_entity_poly.type
_entity_poly.pdbx_seq_one_letter_code
_entity_poly.pdbx_strand_id
1 'polypeptide(L)'
;MQQQLDATDTTMQAKDVADAVVSNSAMSHCGQLPHKFAVEQVTPLKTQDNRGTCWDFAAVGVLENSYRAQGVHHGWLKENEYIPISEQAYGAEVLRLC
;
A
#
# COMPACT_ATOMS: atom_id res chain seq x y z
N MET A 1 12.45 -60.97 13.46
CA MET A 1 12.07 -59.85 14.35
C MET A 1 10.55 -59.82 14.36
N GLN A 2 9.86 -60.66 15.13
CA GLN A 2 9.86 -60.71 16.60
C GLN A 2 9.60 -59.30 17.12
N GLN A 3 8.32 -58.99 17.34
CA GLN A 3 7.74 -58.74 18.68
C GLN A 3 7.73 -57.22 18.97
N GLN A 4 6.67 -56.59 19.47
CA GLN A 4 5.58 -57.14 20.26
C GLN A 4 4.50 -56.06 20.57
N LEU A 5 3.35 -56.56 21.00
CA LEU A 5 2.41 -56.01 22.01
C LEU A 5 1.58 -54.80 21.56
N ASP A 6 0.30 -54.97 21.24
CA ASP A 6 -0.84 -55.37 22.10
C ASP A 6 -1.31 -54.28 23.07
N ALA A 7 -2.61 -53.98 22.90
CA ALA A 7 -3.59 -53.58 23.90
C ALA A 7 -3.67 -52.11 24.34
N THR A 8 -4.92 -51.79 24.71
CA THR A 8 -5.47 -50.59 25.36
C THR A 8 -5.94 -49.51 24.37
N ASP A 9 -7.21 -49.52 23.94
CA ASP A 9 -8.45 -49.29 24.71
C ASP A 9 -8.41 -48.00 25.54
N THR A 10 -9.35 -47.12 25.22
CA THR A 10 -9.85 -46.01 26.03
C THR A 10 -8.82 -45.07 26.63
N THR A 11 -8.64 -43.90 26.01
CA THR A 11 -9.02 -42.64 26.68
C THR A 11 -9.27 -41.58 25.62
N MET A 12 -10.50 -41.04 25.56
CA MET A 12 -10.75 -39.75 24.94
C MET A 12 -9.91 -38.70 25.70
N GLN A 13 -8.75 -38.34 25.17
CA GLN A 13 -7.97 -37.21 25.67
C GLN A 13 -8.56 -35.95 25.06
N ALA A 14 -9.34 -35.24 25.89
CA ALA A 14 -9.93 -33.93 25.65
C ALA A 14 -8.87 -32.82 25.56
N LYS A 15 -7.89 -32.95 24.65
CA LYS A 15 -6.79 -31.99 24.47
C LYS A 15 -6.71 -31.34 23.09
N ASP A 16 -7.24 -31.96 22.05
CA ASP A 16 -7.11 -31.40 20.69
C ASP A 16 -8.25 -30.44 20.29
N VAL A 17 -9.21 -30.20 21.18
CA VAL A 17 -10.29 -29.21 20.96
C VAL A 17 -9.78 -27.77 21.16
N ALA A 18 -8.61 -27.58 21.77
CA ALA A 18 -8.05 -26.25 22.03
C ALA A 18 -7.22 -25.68 20.85
N ASP A 19 -6.55 -26.54 20.07
CA ASP A 19 -5.66 -26.08 18.99
C ASP A 19 -6.35 -26.02 17.61
N ALA A 20 -7.52 -26.62 17.46
CA ALA A 20 -8.34 -26.51 16.25
C ALA A 20 -9.07 -25.15 16.10
N VAL A 21 -9.06 -24.29 17.12
CA VAL A 21 -9.73 -22.97 17.10
C VAL A 21 -8.83 -21.85 16.55
N VAL A 22 -7.52 -22.08 16.40
CA VAL A 22 -6.58 -21.02 15.93
C VAL A 22 -6.37 -21.05 14.41
N SER A 23 -6.97 -22.00 13.70
CA SER A 23 -7.01 -22.02 12.23
C SER A 23 -8.43 -21.88 11.72
N ASN A 24 -9.00 -20.67 11.76
CA ASN A 24 -9.97 -20.20 10.76
C ASN A 24 -10.32 -18.73 11.00
N SER A 25 -9.42 -17.83 10.63
CA SER A 25 -9.79 -16.47 10.20
C SER A 25 -9.03 -16.08 8.92
N ALA A 26 -8.49 -17.07 8.23
CA ALA A 26 -7.95 -16.90 6.90
C ALA A 26 -9.12 -16.76 5.93
N MET A 27 -9.37 -15.53 5.50
CA MET A 27 -10.18 -15.11 4.35
C MET A 27 -11.70 -14.96 4.55
N SER A 28 -12.13 -13.76 4.99
CA SER A 28 -13.18 -13.02 4.26
C SER A 28 -13.19 -11.52 4.62
N HIS A 29 -12.30 -10.74 4.01
CA HIS A 29 -12.64 -9.37 3.60
C HIS A 29 -12.39 -9.29 2.09
N CYS A 30 -13.10 -10.11 1.33
CA CYS A 30 -13.20 -9.89 -0.11
C CYS A 30 -14.09 -8.66 -0.32
N GLY A 31 -13.46 -7.48 -0.49
CA GLY A 31 -14.15 -6.25 -0.88
C GLY A 31 -14.45 -5.22 0.21
N GLN A 32 -14.01 -5.41 1.46
CA GLN A 32 -14.15 -4.34 2.46
C GLN A 32 -12.99 -3.35 2.35
N LEU A 33 -13.29 -2.15 1.84
CA LEU A 33 -12.35 -1.04 1.80
C LEU A 33 -11.98 -0.59 3.22
N PRO A 34 -10.75 -0.10 3.42
CA PRO A 34 -10.36 0.42 4.73
C PRO A 34 -11.20 1.64 5.08
N HIS A 35 -11.59 1.76 6.35
CA HIS A 35 -12.36 2.92 6.85
C HIS A 35 -11.59 4.25 6.72
N LYS A 36 -10.26 4.21 6.65
CA LYS A 36 -9.39 5.35 6.37
C LYS A 36 -8.26 4.92 5.45
N PHE A 37 -7.94 5.76 4.48
CA PHE A 37 -6.85 5.55 3.54
C PHE A 37 -6.03 6.83 3.44
N ALA A 38 -4.72 6.69 3.50
CA ALA A 38 -3.76 7.78 3.31
C ALA A 38 -2.71 7.31 2.30
N VAL A 39 -2.25 8.25 1.47
CA VAL A 39 -1.25 7.98 0.44
C VAL A 39 0.13 8.28 1.02
N GLU A 40 1.08 7.40 0.77
CA GLU A 40 2.48 7.59 1.15
C GLU A 40 3.25 8.39 0.07
N GLN A 41 4.51 8.74 0.34
CA GLN A 41 5.39 9.46 -0.59
C GLN A 41 4.81 10.78 -1.13
N VAL A 42 3.90 11.43 -0.40
CA VAL A 42 3.38 12.76 -0.73
C VAL A 42 4.49 13.81 -0.78
N THR A 43 4.48 14.66 -1.79
CA THR A 43 5.44 15.77 -1.93
C THR A 43 5.00 17.00 -1.11
N PRO A 44 5.93 17.92 -0.78
CA PRO A 44 5.59 19.12 -0.01
C PRO A 44 4.47 19.94 -0.64
N LEU A 45 3.66 20.58 0.21
CA LEU A 45 2.58 21.47 -0.22
C LEU A 45 3.13 22.67 -1.01
N LYS A 46 2.44 23.03 -2.09
CA LYS A 46 2.72 24.20 -2.94
C LYS A 46 1.51 25.14 -2.96
N THR A 47 1.71 26.40 -3.40
CA THR A 47 0.64 27.40 -3.52
C THR A 47 0.49 27.88 -4.96
N GLN A 48 -0.75 27.93 -5.42
CA GLN A 48 -1.13 28.51 -6.72
C GLN A 48 -1.48 30.01 -6.65
N ASP A 49 -1.68 30.52 -5.43
CA ASP A 49 -2.25 31.83 -5.16
C ASP A 49 -3.54 32.09 -5.99
N ASN A 50 -3.79 33.35 -6.36
CA ASN A 50 -5.00 33.77 -7.09
C ASN A 50 -4.88 33.61 -8.61
N ARG A 51 -4.28 32.51 -9.10
CA ARG A 51 -4.03 32.29 -10.54
C ARG A 51 -5.02 31.36 -11.24
N GLY A 52 -5.86 30.64 -10.49
CA GLY A 52 -6.83 29.71 -11.07
C GLY A 52 -6.19 28.48 -11.71
N THR A 53 -5.00 28.08 -11.28
CA THR A 53 -4.24 26.98 -11.89
C THR A 53 -4.33 25.65 -11.11
N CYS A 54 -5.32 25.44 -10.24
CA CYS A 54 -5.43 24.21 -9.43
C CYS A 54 -5.28 22.90 -10.22
N TRP A 55 -5.69 22.92 -11.49
CA TRP A 55 -5.57 21.79 -12.41
C TRP A 55 -4.11 21.41 -12.72
N ASP A 56 -3.19 22.38 -12.82
CA ASP A 56 -1.77 22.12 -13.12
C ASP A 56 -1.07 21.53 -11.88
N PHE A 57 -1.33 22.09 -10.69
CA PHE A 57 -0.85 21.57 -9.41
C PHE A 57 -1.39 20.16 -9.13
N ALA A 58 -2.66 19.88 -9.45
CA ALA A 58 -3.23 18.56 -9.27
C ALA A 58 -2.55 17.51 -10.18
N ALA A 59 -2.34 17.84 -11.46
CA ALA A 59 -1.68 16.95 -12.40
C ALA A 59 -0.22 16.69 -12.02
N VAL A 60 0.52 17.76 -11.70
CA VAL A 60 1.92 17.66 -11.27
C VAL A 60 2.04 16.91 -9.94
N GLY A 61 1.16 17.14 -8.98
CA GLY A 61 1.19 16.46 -7.68
C GLY A 61 1.04 14.93 -7.81
N VAL A 62 0.16 14.45 -8.70
CA VAL A 62 0.03 13.02 -8.98
C VAL A 62 1.29 12.47 -9.66
N LEU A 63 1.86 13.22 -10.60
CA LEU A 63 3.06 12.81 -11.34
C LEU A 63 4.28 12.70 -10.41
N GLU A 64 4.51 13.70 -9.57
CA GLU A 64 5.59 13.71 -8.59
C GLU A 64 5.45 12.58 -7.56
N ASN A 65 4.24 12.37 -7.03
CA ASN A 65 3.98 11.29 -6.07
C ASN A 65 4.24 9.91 -6.70
N SER A 66 3.70 9.67 -7.89
CA SER A 66 3.88 8.39 -8.60
C SER A 66 5.35 8.13 -8.94
N TYR A 67 6.05 9.16 -9.41
CA TYR A 67 7.47 9.06 -9.73
C TYR A 67 8.32 8.84 -8.47
N ARG A 68 8.01 9.50 -7.36
CA ARG A 68 8.70 9.27 -6.08
C ARG A 68 8.48 7.86 -5.56
N ALA A 69 7.25 7.36 -5.56
CA ALA A 69 6.93 6.00 -5.15
C ALA A 69 7.71 4.96 -5.98
N GLN A 70 7.75 5.16 -7.31
CA GLN A 70 8.56 4.32 -8.20
C GLN A 70 10.06 4.46 -7.91
N GLY A 71 10.58 5.69 -7.83
CA GLY A 71 12.00 5.96 -7.63
C GLY A 71 12.54 5.38 -6.32
N VAL A 72 11.76 5.44 -5.24
CA VAL A 72 12.10 4.78 -3.97
C VAL A 72 12.07 3.26 -4.13
N HIS A 73 11.00 2.70 -4.74
CA HIS A 73 10.87 1.26 -4.94
C HIS A 73 12.04 0.65 -5.75
N HIS A 74 12.52 1.38 -6.76
CA HIS A 74 13.61 0.95 -7.63
C HIS A 74 15.01 1.37 -7.13
N GLY A 75 15.10 2.13 -6.03
CA GLY A 75 16.37 2.63 -5.49
C GLY A 75 17.04 3.75 -6.31
N TRP A 76 16.29 4.44 -7.18
CA TRP A 76 16.77 5.62 -7.90
C TRP A 76 16.78 6.88 -7.04
N LEU A 77 15.85 6.95 -6.09
CA LEU A 77 15.69 8.05 -5.14
C LEU A 77 15.82 7.53 -3.72
N LYS A 78 16.36 8.36 -2.83
CA LYS A 78 16.30 8.11 -1.38
C LYS A 78 14.90 8.42 -0.85
N GLU A 79 14.55 7.88 0.32
CA GLU A 79 13.25 8.10 0.96
C GLU A 79 12.92 9.59 1.17
N ASN A 80 13.93 10.41 1.45
CA ASN A 80 13.79 11.86 1.66
C ASN A 80 14.06 12.70 0.41
N GLU A 81 14.06 12.08 -0.77
CA GLU A 81 14.33 12.71 -2.05
C GLU A 81 13.10 12.66 -2.96
N TYR A 82 12.94 13.70 -3.77
CA TYR A 82 11.90 13.76 -4.80
C TYR A 82 12.34 14.73 -5.89
N ILE A 83 11.75 14.58 -7.08
CA ILE A 83 12.00 15.50 -8.19
C ILE A 83 10.86 16.52 -8.23
N PRO A 84 11.15 17.82 -7.99
CA PRO A 84 10.15 18.87 -8.17
C PRO A 84 9.98 19.15 -9.67
N ILE A 85 8.75 19.02 -10.15
CA ILE A 85 8.35 19.35 -11.51
C ILE A 85 7.75 20.76 -11.50
N SER A 86 8.06 21.57 -12.51
CA SER A 86 7.55 22.93 -12.61
C SER A 86 6.10 22.94 -13.09
N GLU A 87 5.17 23.36 -12.23
CA GLU A 87 3.76 23.58 -12.59
C GLU A 87 3.62 24.64 -13.66
N GLN A 88 4.39 25.73 -13.57
CA GLN A 88 4.30 26.83 -14.53
C GLN A 88 4.77 26.39 -15.93
N ALA A 89 5.84 25.60 -16.03
CA ALA A 89 6.30 25.07 -17.31
C ALA A 89 5.31 24.03 -17.87
N TYR A 90 4.81 23.13 -17.02
CA TYR A 90 3.79 22.16 -17.41
C TYR A 90 2.52 22.86 -17.92
N GLY A 91 2.02 23.83 -17.15
CA GLY A 91 0.84 24.61 -17.50
C GLY A 91 1.02 25.40 -18.80
N ALA A 92 2.19 26.04 -18.98
CA ALA A 92 2.51 26.75 -20.22
C ALA A 92 2.49 25.82 -21.45
N GLU A 93 3.04 24.61 -21.34
CA GLU A 93 3.03 23.65 -22.44
C GLU A 93 1.63 23.10 -22.74
N VAL A 94 0.82 22.82 -21.70
CA VAL A 94 -0.57 22.40 -21.90
C VAL A 94 -1.37 23.49 -22.62
N LEU A 95 -1.22 24.75 -22.22
CA LEU A 95 -1.88 25.89 -22.86
C LEU A 95 -1.37 26.16 -24.28
N ARG A 96 -0.15 25.74 -24.61
CA ARG A 96 0.40 25.87 -25.96
C ARG A 96 -0.17 24.80 -26.91
N LEU A 97 -0.53 23.64 -26.38
CA LEU A 97 -0.99 22.47 -27.15
C LEU A 97 -2.51 22.41 -27.34
N CYS A 98 -3.28 23.13 -26.51
CA CYS A 98 -4.74 23.13 -26.46
C CYS A 98 -5.29 24.54 -26.69
#